data_AF-A0AAJ2TU99-F1
#
_entry.id   AF-A0AAJ2TU99-F1
#
_cell.length_a   1.000
_cell.length_b   1.000
_cell.length_c   1.000
_cell.angle_alpha   90.00
_cell.angle_beta   90.00
_cell.angle_gamma   90.00
#
_symmetry.space_group_name_H-M   'P 1'
#
loop_
_entity.id
_entity.type
_entity.pdbx_description
1 polymer ?
#
loop_
_entity_poly.entity_id
_entity_poly.type
_entity_poly.pdbx_seq_one_letter_code
_entity_poly.pdbx_strand_id
1 'polypeptide(L)'
;MDMELSNVSIVTKVYSWRGVHVAYRANSSWIPCAEGNRHFQALRERIANKICEEVEPHITCATKVYSSDGRVTGYDWDGGFIPHESQNHLFQLLRAAIESGVCRVNEPLVVDARISKIDSLIFCVVLERGWQHLAGRLETLIEHRASPESDPVALQVRLHNLPAEAGDVFPLVCEAVGAELPEHPIPLRVLKAAMIEIEISAKQLLKIFRGELARIEERVAPFVSDQLEQHLARSGRSKARGPSIDWLIHMAPYYLTYVIADAANVALQAFALEYGGNVPGHVTEDALLRSNLTFARLDDGQIRIQGFASQNDASFQVQGRWEGRAALSTVSGEHGRRVVDLGFVSSRARQLFQSGFAAEALVVVNAAFEVVVERYLVLAVASDIGAVEEVKIQGHRQHLRLLHKVVSAETEPNLRGAEFKEFVSVMIEVNAMRNDYLHQLVPPSRDPWKLAKLDRIVGRVLPFLTDPFRTMSTLGCLLQHGVPQQETTSLLLAELK
;
A
#
# COMPACT_ATOMS: atom_id res chain seq x y z
N MET A 1 -12.59 0.68 -22.52
CA MET A 1 -12.73 1.20 -23.88
C MET A 1 -11.34 1.35 -24.46
N ASP A 2 -11.01 0.56 -25.48
CA ASP A 2 -9.81 0.80 -26.28
C ASP A 2 -9.96 2.15 -26.99
N MET A 3 -9.07 3.09 -26.69
CA MET A 3 -9.10 4.41 -27.30
C MET A 3 -8.57 4.32 -28.75
N GLU A 4 -9.50 4.29 -29.70
CA GLU A 4 -9.17 4.38 -31.13
C GLU A 4 -8.67 5.80 -31.47
N LEU A 5 -7.35 5.94 -31.55
CA LEU A 5 -6.69 7.19 -31.99
C LEU A 5 -6.86 7.47 -33.48
N SER A 6 -7.44 6.53 -34.24
CA SER A 6 -7.68 6.64 -35.69
C SER A 6 -8.52 7.87 -36.07
N ASN A 7 -9.45 8.27 -35.20
CA ASN A 7 -10.40 9.36 -35.43
C ASN A 7 -10.01 10.69 -34.74
N VAL A 8 -8.83 10.77 -34.11
CA VAL A 8 -8.38 12.00 -33.47
C VAL A 8 -7.71 12.91 -34.50
N SER A 9 -8.33 14.06 -34.77
CA SER A 9 -7.86 15.08 -35.73
C SER A 9 -7.20 16.29 -35.05
N ILE A 10 -7.55 16.57 -33.79
CA ILE A 10 -6.99 17.66 -32.98
C ILE A 10 -6.68 17.11 -31.59
N VAL A 11 -5.51 17.47 -31.06
CA VAL A 11 -5.16 17.25 -29.66
C VAL A 11 -4.73 18.53 -28.99
N THR A 12 -5.18 18.72 -27.76
CA THR A 12 -4.80 19.87 -26.94
C THR A 12 -3.66 19.47 -26.01
N LYS A 13 -2.57 20.23 -26.03
CA LYS A 13 -1.48 20.05 -25.05
C LYS A 13 -1.97 20.32 -23.64
N VAL A 14 -1.44 19.58 -22.68
CA VAL A 14 -1.66 19.81 -21.26
C VAL A 14 -0.35 19.97 -20.53
N TYR A 15 -0.26 21.05 -19.77
CA TYR A 15 0.93 21.42 -19.03
C TYR A 15 0.75 21.18 -17.54
N SER A 16 1.84 20.86 -16.84
CA SER A 16 1.90 20.95 -15.39
C SER A 16 1.84 22.42 -14.96
N TRP A 17 1.60 22.66 -13.67
CA TRP A 17 1.63 24.02 -13.11
C TRP A 17 3.00 24.71 -13.29
N ARG A 18 4.07 23.94 -13.53
CA ARG A 18 5.42 24.43 -13.85
C ARG A 18 5.59 24.82 -15.33
N GLY A 19 4.54 24.73 -16.14
CA GLY A 19 4.57 25.05 -17.56
C GLY A 19 5.25 23.98 -18.43
N VAL A 20 5.41 22.75 -17.91
CA VAL A 20 6.02 21.63 -18.65
C VAL A 20 4.93 20.80 -19.31
N HIS A 21 5.06 20.49 -20.60
CA HIS A 21 4.10 19.65 -21.31
C HIS A 21 4.14 18.21 -20.79
N VAL A 22 3.04 17.73 -20.20
CA VAL A 22 2.98 16.43 -19.50
C VAL A 22 2.00 15.44 -20.13
N ALA A 23 1.02 15.91 -20.89
CA ALA A 23 0.03 15.05 -21.54
C ALA A 23 -0.65 15.76 -22.70
N TYR A 24 -1.35 14.99 -23.53
CA TYR A 24 -2.35 15.49 -24.46
C TYR A 24 -3.76 15.17 -23.98
N ARG A 25 -4.71 16.03 -24.34
CA ARG A 25 -6.15 15.77 -24.21
C ARG A 25 -6.76 15.57 -25.59
N ALA A 26 -7.48 14.46 -25.76
CA ALA A 26 -8.12 14.07 -27.02
C ALA A 26 -9.46 13.37 -26.72
N ASN A 27 -10.59 13.83 -27.29
CA ASN A 27 -11.92 13.21 -27.11
C ASN A 27 -12.25 12.84 -25.65
N SER A 28 -11.98 13.77 -24.71
CA SER A 28 -12.13 13.60 -23.26
C SER A 28 -11.16 12.61 -22.58
N SER A 29 -10.26 11.99 -23.32
CA SER A 29 -9.19 11.14 -22.81
C SER A 29 -7.90 11.92 -22.55
N TRP A 30 -7.14 11.44 -21.58
CA TRP A 30 -5.81 11.94 -21.23
C TRP A 30 -4.73 10.97 -21.70
N ILE A 31 -3.73 11.47 -22.41
CA ILE A 31 -2.63 10.68 -22.98
C ILE A 31 -1.32 11.24 -22.40
N PRO A 32 -0.77 10.61 -21.34
CA PRO A 32 0.48 11.05 -20.72
C PRO A 32 1.65 11.02 -21.71
N CYS A 33 2.52 12.02 -21.63
CA CYS A 33 3.77 12.12 -22.39
C CYS A 33 4.83 11.16 -21.85
N ALA A 34 4.55 9.85 -21.96
CA ALA A 34 5.45 8.79 -21.53
C ALA A 34 5.95 8.00 -22.75
N GLU A 35 7.26 7.89 -22.93
CA GLU A 35 7.86 7.24 -24.10
C GLU A 35 7.42 5.78 -24.27
N GLY A 36 7.15 5.07 -23.17
CA GLY A 36 6.63 3.69 -23.20
C GLY A 36 5.13 3.56 -23.48
N ASN A 37 4.38 4.67 -23.58
CA ASN A 37 2.94 4.63 -23.80
C ASN A 37 2.63 4.53 -25.31
N ARG A 38 2.06 3.39 -25.74
CA ARG A 38 1.69 3.13 -27.14
C ARG A 38 0.74 4.20 -27.70
N HIS A 39 -0.19 4.71 -26.90
CA HIS A 39 -1.11 5.76 -27.34
C HIS A 39 -0.38 7.09 -27.57
N PHE A 40 0.61 7.40 -26.76
CA PHE A 40 1.46 8.58 -26.95
C PHE A 40 2.35 8.44 -28.19
N GLN A 41 2.97 7.28 -28.40
CA GLN A 41 3.78 7.00 -29.59
C GLN A 41 2.94 7.11 -30.88
N ALA A 42 1.78 6.45 -30.93
CA ALA A 42 0.87 6.52 -32.06
C ALA A 42 0.37 7.94 -32.32
N LEU A 43 0.08 8.70 -31.26
CA LEU A 43 -0.29 10.11 -31.38
C LEU A 43 0.85 10.95 -31.96
N ARG A 44 2.09 10.78 -31.47
CA ARG A 44 3.27 11.48 -31.99
C ARG A 44 3.51 11.19 -33.47
N GLU A 45 3.36 9.94 -33.90
CA GLU A 45 3.44 9.58 -35.32
C GLU A 45 2.37 10.27 -36.15
N ARG A 46 1.13 10.34 -35.66
CA ARG A 46 0.04 11.05 -36.37
C ARG A 46 0.29 12.56 -36.46
N ILE A 47 0.81 13.18 -35.40
CA ILE A 47 1.21 14.59 -35.40
C ILE A 47 2.35 14.80 -36.41
N ALA A 48 3.38 13.96 -36.39
CA ALA A 48 4.51 14.03 -37.33
C ALA A 48 4.05 13.88 -38.79
N ASN A 49 3.08 13.00 -39.04
CA ASN A 49 2.47 12.78 -40.35
C ASN A 49 1.41 13.84 -40.74
N LYS A 50 1.19 14.87 -39.91
CA LYS A 50 0.18 15.93 -40.12
C LYS A 50 -1.25 15.41 -40.26
N ILE A 51 -1.53 14.23 -39.71
CA ILE A 51 -2.88 13.64 -39.66
C ILE A 51 -3.66 14.21 -38.47
N CYS A 52 -2.94 14.61 -37.42
CA CYS A 52 -3.48 15.24 -36.23
C CYS A 52 -2.82 16.60 -36.01
N GLU A 53 -3.61 17.62 -35.75
CA GLU A 53 -3.14 18.94 -35.36
C GLU A 53 -2.91 19.01 -33.84
N GLU A 54 -1.84 19.67 -33.43
CA GLU A 54 -1.51 19.93 -32.04
C GLU A 54 -1.82 21.40 -31.72
N VAL A 55 -2.65 21.63 -30.70
CA VAL A 55 -3.07 22.98 -30.29
C VAL A 55 -2.74 23.27 -28.83
N GLU A 56 -2.47 24.54 -28.55
CA GLU A 56 -2.31 25.03 -27.18
C GLU A 56 -3.65 25.08 -26.42
N PRO A 57 -3.65 24.98 -25.09
CA PRO A 57 -4.87 25.12 -24.31
C PRO A 57 -5.48 26.52 -24.47
N HIS A 58 -6.79 26.57 -24.67
CA HIS A 58 -7.54 27.81 -24.71
C HIS A 58 -7.87 28.30 -23.29
N ILE A 59 -7.21 29.38 -22.87
CA ILE A 59 -7.45 30.02 -21.57
C ILE A 59 -8.39 31.20 -21.79
N THR A 60 -9.68 31.03 -21.44
CA THR A 60 -10.74 32.03 -21.67
C THR A 60 -11.10 32.80 -20.39
N CYS A 61 -10.82 32.23 -19.22
CA CYS A 61 -11.10 32.83 -17.93
C CYS A 61 -9.99 32.47 -16.95
N ALA A 62 -9.55 33.45 -16.17
CA ALA A 62 -8.57 33.27 -15.12
C ALA A 62 -8.92 34.13 -13.89
N THR A 63 -8.67 33.63 -12.69
CA THR A 63 -8.93 34.34 -11.43
C THR A 63 -7.62 34.62 -10.73
N LYS A 64 -7.35 35.87 -10.34
CA LYS A 64 -6.10 36.20 -9.64
C LYS A 64 -6.01 35.49 -8.29
N VAL A 65 -4.81 35.04 -7.96
CA VAL A 65 -4.46 34.50 -6.65
C VAL A 65 -3.48 35.44 -5.97
N TYR A 66 -3.75 35.70 -4.69
CA TYR A 66 -2.94 36.59 -3.87
C TYR A 66 -2.29 35.82 -2.72
N SER A 67 -1.05 36.20 -2.40
CA SER A 67 -0.42 35.83 -1.14
C SER A 67 -1.03 36.61 0.03
N SER A 68 -0.68 36.20 1.26
CA SER A 68 -1.19 36.84 2.48
C SER A 68 -0.81 38.32 2.64
N ASP A 69 0.23 38.78 1.95
CA ASP A 69 0.66 40.19 1.91
C ASP A 69 0.05 40.99 0.74
N GLY A 70 -0.89 40.39 -0.01
CA GLY A 70 -1.63 41.06 -1.08
C GLY A 70 -0.90 41.13 -2.42
N ARG A 71 0.21 40.40 -2.60
CA ARG A 71 0.90 40.29 -3.90
C ARG A 71 0.25 39.23 -4.77
N VAL A 72 0.15 39.47 -6.07
CA VAL A 72 -0.33 38.45 -7.02
C VAL A 72 0.73 37.36 -7.16
N THR A 73 0.39 36.13 -6.79
CA THR A 73 1.27 34.95 -6.89
C THR A 73 1.00 34.15 -8.16
N GLY A 74 -0.19 34.28 -8.75
CA GLY A 74 -0.58 33.55 -9.94
C GLY A 74 -2.06 33.70 -10.29
N TYR A 75 -2.57 32.75 -11.06
CA TYR A 75 -3.92 32.73 -11.57
C TYR A 75 -4.49 31.31 -11.54
N ASP A 76 -5.72 31.17 -11.07
CA ASP A 76 -6.49 29.93 -11.20
C ASP A 76 -7.29 29.95 -12.50
N TRP A 77 -7.31 28.83 -13.22
CA TRP A 77 -8.13 28.60 -14.41
C TRP A 77 -8.64 27.15 -14.41
N ASP A 78 -9.45 26.78 -15.40
CA ASP A 78 -10.04 25.43 -15.47
C ASP A 78 -9.01 24.29 -15.51
N GLY A 79 -7.80 24.58 -15.97
CA GLY A 79 -6.68 23.62 -15.99
C GLY A 79 -5.78 23.64 -14.75
N GLY A 80 -6.13 24.39 -13.69
CA GLY A 80 -5.40 24.42 -12.43
C GLY A 80 -4.79 25.79 -12.09
N PHE A 81 -3.62 25.79 -11.46
CA PHE A 81 -2.92 27.01 -11.05
C PHE A 81 -1.77 27.35 -12.01
N ILE A 82 -1.67 28.63 -12.39
CA ILE A 82 -0.60 29.22 -13.22
C ILE A 82 0.19 30.21 -12.36
N PRO A 83 1.48 29.97 -12.06
CA PRO A 83 2.29 30.91 -11.30
C PRO A 83 2.56 32.20 -12.09
N HIS A 84 2.67 33.33 -11.40
CA HIS A 84 3.00 34.63 -11.99
C HIS A 84 4.50 34.70 -12.31
N GLU A 85 4.96 33.90 -13.28
CA GLU A 85 6.37 33.76 -13.65
C GLU A 85 6.55 33.90 -15.16
N SER A 86 7.33 34.88 -15.61
CA SER A 86 7.50 35.20 -17.05
C SER A 86 8.11 34.05 -17.88
N GLN A 87 8.85 33.16 -17.25
CA GLN A 87 9.44 31.98 -17.90
C GLN A 87 8.48 30.79 -17.98
N ASN A 88 7.39 30.80 -17.22
CA ASN A 88 6.41 29.72 -17.23
C ASN A 88 5.58 29.77 -18.52
N HIS A 89 5.53 28.65 -19.25
CA HIS A 89 4.85 28.60 -20.54
C HIS A 89 3.33 28.85 -20.43
N LEU A 90 2.67 28.32 -19.40
CA LEU A 90 1.25 28.60 -19.16
C LEU A 90 1.00 30.09 -18.88
N PHE A 91 1.92 30.75 -18.18
CA PHE A 91 1.82 32.18 -17.94
C PHE A 91 2.02 33.01 -19.22
N GLN A 92 2.91 32.58 -20.12
CA GLN A 92 3.08 33.21 -21.44
C GLN A 92 1.80 33.07 -22.28
N LEU A 93 1.19 31.88 -22.32
CA LEU A 93 -0.08 31.65 -23.00
C LEU A 93 -1.21 32.49 -22.41
N LEU A 94 -1.33 32.54 -21.08
CA LEU A 94 -2.30 33.38 -20.39
C LEU A 94 -2.11 34.85 -20.74
N ARG A 95 -0.87 35.35 -20.69
CA ARG A 95 -0.55 36.74 -21.01
C ARG A 95 -0.94 37.08 -22.45
N ALA A 96 -0.64 36.23 -23.42
CA ALA A 96 -1.06 36.43 -24.81
C ALA A 96 -2.60 36.41 -24.96
N ALA A 97 -3.29 35.55 -24.22
CA ALA A 97 -4.76 35.49 -24.21
C ALA A 97 -5.39 36.75 -23.59
N ILE A 98 -4.75 37.35 -22.58
CA ILE A 98 -5.17 38.64 -21.99
C ILE A 98 -4.91 39.78 -22.99
N GLU A 99 -3.72 39.85 -23.57
CA GLU A 99 -3.33 40.91 -24.53
C GLU A 99 -4.21 40.89 -25.79
N SER A 100 -4.67 39.72 -26.23
CA SER A 100 -5.60 39.56 -27.36
C SER A 100 -7.08 39.76 -26.98
N GLY A 101 -7.41 39.91 -25.69
CA GLY A 101 -8.78 40.08 -25.21
C GLY A 101 -9.61 38.79 -25.17
N VAL A 102 -9.01 37.63 -25.42
CA VAL A 102 -9.68 36.31 -25.35
C VAL A 102 -9.93 35.88 -23.91
N CYS A 103 -9.01 36.21 -23.00
CA CYS A 103 -9.11 35.83 -21.59
C CYS A 103 -9.66 36.96 -20.73
N ARG A 104 -10.71 36.67 -19.97
CA ARG A 104 -11.22 37.54 -18.91
C ARG A 104 -10.52 37.22 -17.58
N VAL A 105 -9.87 38.23 -16.99
CA VAL A 105 -9.27 38.12 -15.65
C VAL A 105 -10.23 38.63 -14.59
N ASN A 106 -10.57 37.78 -13.63
CA ASN A 106 -11.45 38.09 -12.51
C ASN A 106 -10.65 38.26 -11.21
N GLU A 107 -11.22 39.06 -10.30
CA GLU A 107 -10.79 39.08 -8.90
C GLU A 107 -11.42 37.90 -8.15
N PRO A 108 -10.73 37.33 -7.15
CA PRO A 108 -11.28 36.24 -6.36
C PRO A 108 -12.52 36.71 -5.59
N LEU A 109 -13.53 35.85 -5.53
CA LEU A 109 -14.71 36.09 -4.71
C LEU A 109 -14.28 36.12 -3.24
N VAL A 110 -14.74 37.11 -2.49
CA VAL A 110 -14.54 37.17 -1.04
C VAL A 110 -15.31 35.99 -0.44
N VAL A 111 -14.60 34.95 -0.02
CA VAL A 111 -15.21 33.82 0.69
C VAL A 111 -15.66 34.30 2.06
N ASP A 112 -16.94 34.09 2.37
CA ASP A 112 -17.55 34.54 3.62
C ASP A 112 -16.82 33.90 4.82
N ALA A 113 -16.31 34.72 5.74
CA ALA A 113 -15.48 34.28 6.86
C ALA A 113 -16.24 33.48 7.95
N ARG A 114 -17.50 33.14 7.69
CA ARG A 114 -18.43 32.47 8.61
C ARG A 114 -18.38 30.94 8.55
N ILE A 115 -17.48 30.36 7.75
CA ILE A 115 -17.34 28.90 7.68
C ILE A 115 -16.65 28.42 8.98
N SER A 116 -17.36 27.60 9.76
CA SER A 116 -16.83 26.96 10.97
C SER A 116 -15.49 26.26 10.67
N LYS A 117 -14.49 26.46 11.54
CA LYS A 117 -13.13 25.96 11.29
C LYS A 117 -13.03 24.50 11.73
N ILE A 118 -12.19 23.74 11.02
CA ILE A 118 -11.91 22.35 11.39
C ILE A 118 -10.93 22.34 12.58
N ASP A 119 -11.35 21.78 13.71
CA ASP A 119 -10.53 21.64 14.92
C ASP A 119 -9.73 20.33 14.93
N SER A 120 -10.31 19.24 14.42
CA SER A 120 -9.64 17.94 14.34
C SER A 120 -10.10 17.10 13.15
N LEU A 121 -9.25 16.16 12.76
CA LEU A 121 -9.54 15.12 11.77
C LEU A 121 -9.67 13.78 12.46
N ILE A 122 -10.69 13.01 12.10
CA ILE A 122 -10.97 11.68 12.64
C ILE A 122 -10.82 10.68 11.50
N PHE A 123 -9.80 9.83 11.60
CA PHE A 123 -9.56 8.74 10.66
C PHE A 123 -10.25 7.48 11.18
N CYS A 124 -11.13 6.90 10.36
CA CYS A 124 -11.87 5.69 10.70
C CYS A 124 -11.29 4.50 9.92
N VAL A 125 -10.80 3.50 10.66
CA VAL A 125 -10.31 2.23 10.11
C VAL A 125 -11.28 1.13 10.50
N VAL A 126 -11.96 0.55 9.51
CA VAL A 126 -12.91 -0.55 9.72
C VAL A 126 -12.18 -1.89 9.55
N LEU A 127 -12.41 -2.80 10.48
CA LEU A 127 -11.78 -4.13 10.50
C LEU A 127 -12.83 -5.23 10.32
N GLU A 128 -12.38 -6.34 9.73
CA GLU A 128 -13.21 -7.49 9.36
C GLU A 128 -13.69 -8.33 10.56
N ARG A 129 -13.12 -8.10 11.76
CA ARG A 129 -13.44 -8.86 12.97
C ARG A 129 -13.68 -7.93 14.14
N GLY A 130 -14.58 -8.33 15.03
CA GLY A 130 -14.92 -7.58 16.23
C GLY A 130 -13.84 -7.69 17.30
N TRP A 131 -13.70 -6.65 18.11
CA TRP A 131 -12.96 -6.69 19.37
C TRP A 131 -13.65 -7.67 20.32
N GLN A 132 -12.96 -8.75 20.66
CA GLN A 132 -13.43 -9.71 21.66
C GLN A 132 -13.50 -8.99 23.03
N HIS A 133 -14.56 -9.24 23.80
CA HIS A 133 -14.76 -8.69 25.14
C HIS A 133 -15.00 -7.17 25.23
N LEU A 134 -14.99 -6.45 24.12
CA LEU A 134 -15.31 -5.02 24.08
C LEU A 134 -16.82 -4.80 23.97
N ALA A 135 -17.47 -4.45 25.09
CA ALA A 135 -18.91 -4.21 25.17
C ALA A 135 -19.32 -2.75 24.88
N GLY A 136 -18.37 -1.81 24.92
CA GLY A 136 -18.60 -0.39 24.70
C GLY A 136 -17.42 0.27 24.01
N ARG A 137 -17.39 1.60 24.00
CA ARG A 137 -16.26 2.36 23.45
C ARG A 137 -15.10 2.38 24.44
N LEU A 138 -13.92 1.97 23.99
CA LEU A 138 -12.68 2.14 24.73
C LEU A 138 -11.93 3.36 24.17
N GLU A 139 -11.40 4.19 25.05
CA GLU A 139 -10.63 5.38 24.68
C GLU A 139 -9.23 5.30 25.27
N THR A 140 -8.23 5.67 24.49
CA THR A 140 -6.84 5.73 24.93
C THR A 140 -6.08 6.83 24.20
N LEU A 141 -4.91 7.19 24.74
CA LEU A 141 -3.98 8.12 24.12
C LEU A 141 -2.73 7.36 23.70
N ILE A 142 -2.34 7.54 22.43
CA ILE A 142 -1.09 7.00 21.90
C ILE A 142 -0.16 8.17 21.59
N GLU A 143 1.06 8.12 22.11
CA GLU A 143 2.08 9.12 21.80
C GLU A 143 2.76 8.77 20.48
N HIS A 144 2.58 9.62 19.48
CA HIS A 144 3.33 9.54 18.22
C HIS A 144 4.61 10.38 18.29
N ARG A 145 5.72 9.81 17.82
CA ARG A 145 7.00 10.51 17.68
C ARG A 145 7.47 10.43 16.23
N ALA A 146 7.44 11.58 15.54
CA ALA A 146 7.87 11.64 14.14
C ALA A 146 9.38 11.41 13.98
N SER A 147 10.18 11.69 15.01
CA SER A 147 11.57 11.24 15.14
C SER A 147 11.90 10.93 16.62
N PRO A 148 12.95 10.14 16.91
CA PRO A 148 13.34 9.81 18.29
C PRO A 148 13.55 11.04 19.18
N GLU A 149 14.03 12.14 18.58
CA GLU A 149 14.32 13.40 19.28
C GLU A 149 13.16 14.40 19.26
N SER A 150 12.07 14.11 18.53
CA SER A 150 10.91 15.02 18.48
C SER A 150 10.04 14.88 19.72
N ASP A 151 9.47 16.01 20.17
CA ASP A 151 8.44 16.01 21.20
C ASP A 151 7.25 15.14 20.76
N PRO A 152 6.73 14.26 21.63
CA PRO A 152 5.60 13.42 21.29
C PRO A 152 4.34 14.25 20.97
N VAL A 153 3.45 13.62 20.21
CA VAL A 153 2.14 14.14 19.86
C VAL A 153 1.11 13.11 20.32
N ALA A 154 0.28 13.47 21.29
CA ALA A 154 -0.77 12.59 21.77
C ALA A 154 -1.90 12.51 20.73
N LEU A 155 -2.19 11.29 20.27
CA LEU A 155 -3.28 10.96 19.37
C LEU A 155 -4.40 10.32 20.19
N GLN A 156 -5.62 10.81 20.02
CA GLN A 156 -6.78 10.22 20.66
C GLN A 156 -7.27 9.03 19.84
N VAL A 157 -7.20 7.85 20.44
CA VAL A 157 -7.63 6.61 19.80
C VAL A 157 -8.88 6.08 20.48
N ARG A 158 -9.87 5.66 19.68
CA ARG A 158 -11.07 4.98 20.19
C ARG A 158 -11.28 3.67 19.46
N LEU A 159 -11.63 2.65 20.24
CA LEU A 159 -11.96 1.32 19.76
C LEU A 159 -13.43 1.08 20.08
N HIS A 160 -14.19 0.57 19.11
CA HIS A 160 -15.54 0.09 19.38
C HIS A 160 -15.95 -0.95 18.34
N ASN A 161 -16.93 -1.76 18.72
CA ASN A 161 -17.58 -2.69 17.79
C ASN A 161 -18.72 -1.97 17.07
N LEU A 162 -18.85 -2.19 15.76
CA LEU A 162 -20.00 -1.73 14.99
C LEU A 162 -21.13 -2.77 15.13
N PRO A 163 -22.40 -2.35 15.21
CA PRO A 163 -23.51 -3.27 15.38
C PRO A 163 -23.57 -4.28 14.23
N ALA A 164 -23.79 -5.54 14.58
CA ALA A 164 -23.68 -6.66 13.66
C ALA A 164 -24.91 -6.77 12.75
N GLU A 165 -25.13 -5.83 11.83
CA GLU A 165 -26.23 -5.89 10.85
C GLU A 165 -25.75 -6.18 9.42
N ALA A 166 -26.50 -7.02 8.69
CA ALA A 166 -26.16 -7.35 7.30
C ALA A 166 -26.52 -6.14 6.41
N GLY A 167 -25.53 -5.37 5.99
CA GLY A 167 -25.78 -4.14 5.22
C GLY A 167 -24.52 -3.34 4.90
N ASP A 168 -24.74 -2.15 4.35
CA ASP A 168 -23.71 -1.11 4.14
C ASP A 168 -23.20 -0.62 5.50
N VAL A 169 -21.89 -0.59 5.70
CA VAL A 169 -21.25 -0.24 6.98
C VAL A 169 -21.19 1.28 7.17
N PHE A 170 -21.30 2.05 6.09
CA PHE A 170 -21.13 3.49 6.11
C PHE A 170 -22.09 4.24 7.05
N PRO A 171 -23.41 3.95 7.08
CA PRO A 171 -24.32 4.57 8.05
C PRO A 171 -23.95 4.31 9.50
N LEU A 172 -23.47 3.11 9.80
CA LEU A 172 -23.07 2.72 11.15
C LEU A 172 -21.81 3.47 11.60
N VAL A 173 -20.88 3.73 10.67
CA VAL A 173 -19.70 4.55 10.96
C VAL A 173 -20.10 6.00 11.22
N CYS A 174 -21.00 6.57 10.40
CA CYS A 174 -21.53 7.92 10.62
C CYS A 174 -22.19 8.02 12.01
N GLU A 175 -23.04 7.06 12.38
CA GLU A 175 -23.69 7.02 13.70
C GLU A 175 -22.66 6.93 14.84
N ALA A 176 -21.67 6.02 14.73
CA ALA A 176 -20.66 5.82 15.76
C ALA A 176 -19.77 7.05 15.98
N VAL A 177 -19.48 7.79 14.90
CA VAL A 177 -18.70 9.04 14.95
C VAL A 177 -19.57 10.23 15.40
N GLY A 178 -20.89 10.14 15.28
CA GLY A 178 -21.83 11.25 15.51
C GLY A 178 -21.91 12.22 14.33
N ALA A 179 -21.69 11.74 13.11
CA ALA A 179 -21.77 12.51 11.88
C ALA A 179 -23.13 12.35 11.19
N GLU A 180 -23.61 13.41 10.54
CA GLU A 180 -24.80 13.33 9.69
C GLU A 180 -24.54 12.48 8.44
N LEU A 181 -25.53 11.66 8.08
CA LEU A 181 -25.53 10.89 6.85
C LEU A 181 -25.63 11.84 5.64
N PRO A 182 -24.72 11.73 4.66
CA PRO A 182 -24.81 12.54 3.45
C PRO A 182 -26.00 12.11 2.59
N GLU A 183 -26.56 13.03 1.80
CA GLU A 183 -27.71 12.79 0.91
C GLU A 183 -27.49 11.65 -0.08
N HIS A 184 -26.24 11.37 -0.43
CA HIS A 184 -25.82 10.26 -1.28
C HIS A 184 -24.84 9.36 -0.52
N PRO A 185 -25.33 8.33 0.19
CA PRO A 185 -24.47 7.44 0.97
C PRO A 185 -23.51 6.68 0.06
N ILE A 186 -22.29 6.52 0.55
CA ILE A 186 -21.22 5.85 -0.17
C ILE A 186 -21.28 4.36 0.18
N PRO A 187 -21.56 3.46 -0.78
CA PRO A 187 -21.71 2.04 -0.48
C PRO A 187 -20.36 1.42 -0.09
N LEU A 188 -20.19 1.18 1.21
CA LEU A 188 -19.10 0.37 1.76
C LEU A 188 -19.58 -1.08 1.78
N ARG A 189 -19.46 -1.77 0.64
CA ARG A 189 -19.74 -3.20 0.60
C ARG A 189 -18.59 -3.97 1.26
N VAL A 190 -18.96 -4.74 2.28
CA VAL A 190 -18.28 -5.88 2.89
C VAL A 190 -17.69 -5.64 4.31
N LEU A 191 -18.18 -6.50 5.21
CA LEU A 191 -17.76 -6.92 6.57
C LEU A 191 -18.03 -6.02 7.80
N LYS A 192 -18.76 -6.63 8.73
CA LYS A 192 -18.96 -6.26 10.14
C LYS A 192 -17.64 -6.44 10.90
N ALA A 193 -17.32 -5.56 11.84
CA ALA A 193 -17.53 -5.82 13.28
C ALA A 193 -16.76 -4.86 14.22
N ALA A 194 -15.66 -4.25 13.80
CA ALA A 194 -14.89 -3.31 14.63
C ALA A 194 -14.42 -2.06 13.89
N MET A 195 -14.25 -0.97 14.63
CA MET A 195 -13.68 0.28 14.15
C MET A 195 -12.59 0.79 15.10
N ILE A 196 -11.57 1.42 14.51
CA ILE A 196 -10.58 2.25 15.19
C ILE A 196 -10.78 3.68 14.70
N GLU A 197 -11.04 4.60 15.61
CA GLU A 197 -10.94 6.04 15.36
C GLU A 197 -9.58 6.54 15.81
N ILE A 198 -8.90 7.31 14.97
CA ILE A 198 -7.71 8.06 15.35
C ILE A 198 -7.98 9.54 15.07
N GLU A 199 -8.11 10.31 16.15
CA GLU A 199 -8.37 11.73 16.10
C GLU A 199 -7.08 12.54 16.27
N ILE A 200 -6.84 13.46 15.33
CA ILE A 200 -5.66 14.32 15.27
C ILE A 200 -6.10 15.77 15.24
N SER A 201 -5.61 16.58 16.19
CA SER A 201 -5.90 18.00 16.22
C SER A 201 -5.27 18.71 15.01
N ALA A 202 -6.03 19.61 14.38
CA ALA A 202 -5.56 20.47 13.30
C ALA A 202 -4.28 21.23 13.71
N LYS A 203 -4.18 21.64 14.98
CA LYS A 203 -3.01 22.35 15.53
C LYS A 203 -1.72 21.53 15.48
N GLN A 204 -1.83 20.20 15.47
CA GLN A 204 -0.69 19.30 15.47
C GLN A 204 -0.26 18.87 14.05
N LEU A 205 -1.12 19.08 13.03
CA LEU A 205 -0.87 18.60 11.67
C LEU A 205 0.45 19.12 11.08
N LEU A 206 0.79 20.39 11.31
CA LEU A 206 2.06 20.95 10.79
C LEU A 206 3.28 20.31 11.47
N LYS A 207 3.18 20.01 12.76
CA LYS A 207 4.26 19.35 13.52
C LYS A 207 4.46 17.93 13.02
N ILE A 208 3.37 17.18 12.86
CA ILE A 208 3.41 15.81 12.32
C ILE A 208 3.97 15.82 10.89
N PHE A 209 3.41 16.66 10.01
CA PHE A 209 3.82 16.74 8.60
C PHE A 209 5.33 16.96 8.42
N ARG A 210 5.94 17.83 9.23
CA ARG A 210 7.37 18.11 9.15
C ARG A 210 8.24 16.89 9.46
N GLY A 211 7.82 16.03 10.38
CA GLY A 211 8.56 14.82 10.71
C GLY A 211 8.25 13.65 9.76
N GLU A 212 7.02 13.58 9.25
CA GLU A 212 6.61 12.51 8.34
C GLU A 212 7.05 12.73 6.89
N LEU A 213 7.41 13.95 6.48
CA LEU A 213 7.81 14.23 5.09
C LEU A 213 8.95 13.31 4.59
N ALA A 214 9.85 12.90 5.48
CA ALA A 214 10.96 11.99 5.15
C ALA A 214 10.56 10.50 5.11
N ARG A 215 9.36 10.16 5.59
CA ARG A 215 8.84 8.79 5.73
C ARG A 215 7.66 8.49 4.83
N ILE A 216 7.19 9.49 4.06
CA ILE A 216 6.12 9.28 3.09
C ILE A 216 6.54 8.18 2.12
N GLU A 217 5.61 7.26 1.87
CA GLU A 217 5.80 6.17 0.94
C GLU A 217 6.29 6.66 -0.44
N GLU A 218 7.33 6.01 -0.98
CA GLU A 218 7.99 6.41 -2.23
C GLU A 218 7.01 6.56 -3.41
N ARG A 219 5.94 5.75 -3.45
CA ARG A 219 4.89 5.81 -4.47
C ARG A 219 4.10 7.12 -4.46
N VAL A 220 3.93 7.73 -3.29
CA VAL A 220 3.06 8.91 -3.07
C VAL A 220 3.89 10.17 -2.79
N ALA A 221 5.13 10.03 -2.34
CA ALA A 221 6.03 11.13 -2.00
C ALA A 221 6.23 12.14 -3.16
N PRO A 222 6.40 11.75 -4.44
CA PRO A 222 6.51 12.70 -5.55
C PRO A 222 5.25 13.55 -5.72
N PHE A 223 4.07 12.94 -5.57
CA PHE A 223 2.79 13.64 -5.68
C PHE A 223 2.61 14.65 -4.53
N VAL A 224 2.84 14.23 -3.29
CA VAL A 224 2.73 15.13 -2.11
C VAL A 224 3.72 16.28 -2.22
N SER A 225 4.94 16.00 -2.67
CA SER A 225 5.98 17.02 -2.86
C SER A 225 5.59 18.03 -3.94
N ASP A 226 5.05 17.57 -5.09
CA ASP A 226 4.59 18.47 -6.15
C ASP A 226 3.41 19.35 -5.69
N GLN A 227 2.43 18.76 -4.99
CA GLN A 227 1.30 19.49 -4.42
C GLN A 227 1.74 20.50 -3.34
N LEU A 228 2.78 20.17 -2.56
CA LEU A 228 3.35 21.09 -1.58
C LEU A 228 4.02 22.27 -2.27
N GLU A 229 4.84 22.01 -3.29
CA GLU A 229 5.53 23.06 -4.04
C GLU A 229 4.54 23.99 -4.75
N GLN A 230 3.51 23.43 -5.38
CA GLN A 230 2.42 24.20 -5.99
C GLN A 230 1.71 25.08 -4.95
N HIS A 231 1.42 24.54 -3.76
CA HIS A 231 0.78 25.31 -2.70
C HIS A 231 1.65 26.43 -2.15
N LEU A 232 2.95 26.19 -1.96
CA LEU A 232 3.88 27.23 -1.51
C LEU A 232 4.00 28.35 -2.55
N ALA A 233 4.07 28.01 -3.83
CA ALA A 233 4.05 28.98 -4.93
C ALA A 233 2.74 29.77 -4.95
N ARG A 234 1.60 29.08 -4.88
CA ARG A 234 0.26 29.69 -4.90
C ARG A 234 0.00 30.61 -3.71
N SER A 235 0.41 30.22 -2.51
CA SER A 235 0.18 30.99 -1.28
C SER A 235 1.25 32.04 -0.98
N GLY A 236 2.38 32.02 -1.69
CA GLY A 236 3.55 32.85 -1.41
C GLY A 236 4.23 32.53 -0.08
N ARG A 237 3.99 31.33 0.48
CA ARG A 237 4.56 30.91 1.77
C ARG A 237 5.97 30.37 1.58
N SER A 238 6.85 30.64 2.53
CA SER A 238 8.20 30.07 2.53
C SER A 238 8.19 28.60 2.96
N LYS A 239 9.17 27.82 2.47
CA LYS A 239 9.39 26.42 2.89
C LYS A 239 9.51 26.29 4.43
N ALA A 240 10.16 27.26 5.08
CA ALA A 240 10.31 27.29 6.54
C ALA A 240 8.97 27.43 7.27
N ARG A 241 8.05 28.28 6.76
CA ARG A 241 6.70 28.44 7.35
C ARG A 241 5.83 27.21 7.11
N GLY A 242 6.10 26.46 6.05
CA GLY A 242 5.32 25.28 5.65
C GLY A 242 3.96 25.63 5.06
N PRO A 243 3.17 24.61 4.69
CA PRO A 243 1.86 24.78 4.06
C PRO A 243 0.83 25.42 5.00
N SER A 244 -0.33 25.79 4.45
CA SER A 244 -1.45 26.29 5.26
C SER A 244 -2.16 25.12 5.95
N ILE A 245 -2.97 25.43 6.97
CA ILE A 245 -3.75 24.40 7.65
C ILE A 245 -4.76 23.75 6.71
N ASP A 246 -5.36 24.52 5.80
CA ASP A 246 -6.33 24.00 4.82
C ASP A 246 -5.67 22.99 3.88
N TRP A 247 -4.43 23.27 3.45
CA TRP A 247 -3.67 22.33 2.63
C TRP A 247 -3.31 21.07 3.42
N LEU A 248 -2.88 21.22 4.68
CA LEU A 248 -2.59 20.07 5.55
C LEU A 248 -3.82 19.20 5.74
N ILE A 249 -4.99 19.79 5.95
CA ILE A 249 -6.25 19.07 6.08
C ILE A 249 -6.59 18.33 4.79
N HIS A 250 -6.48 19.01 3.64
CA HIS A 250 -6.80 18.42 2.34
C HIS A 250 -5.86 17.25 1.99
N MET A 251 -4.58 17.37 2.30
CA MET A 251 -3.56 16.37 1.97
C MET A 251 -3.38 15.30 3.06
N ALA A 252 -4.07 15.43 4.19
CA ALA A 252 -3.96 14.54 5.35
C ALA A 252 -4.04 13.04 5.00
N PRO A 253 -4.95 12.57 4.13
CA PRO A 253 -5.03 11.15 3.77
C PRO A 253 -3.78 10.59 3.07
N TYR A 254 -2.93 11.44 2.49
CA TYR A 254 -1.75 11.00 1.74
C TYR A 254 -0.48 10.96 2.58
N TYR A 255 -0.31 11.89 3.53
CA TYR A 255 0.92 11.97 4.33
C TYR A 255 0.78 11.39 5.74
N LEU A 256 -0.44 11.14 6.24
CA LEU A 256 -0.67 10.56 7.56
C LEU A 256 -0.78 9.04 7.56
N THR A 257 -0.69 8.37 6.42
CA THR A 257 -0.89 6.91 6.29
C THR A 257 -0.04 6.11 7.27
N TYR A 258 1.25 6.43 7.37
CA TYR A 258 2.16 5.82 8.33
C TYR A 258 1.71 6.04 9.78
N VAL A 259 1.41 7.30 10.15
CA VAL A 259 0.98 7.66 11.52
C VAL A 259 -0.30 6.94 11.92
N ILE A 260 -1.27 6.87 11.01
CA ILE A 260 -2.55 6.18 11.25
C ILE A 260 -2.34 4.67 11.34
N ALA A 261 -1.54 4.08 10.45
CA ALA A 261 -1.23 2.65 10.51
C ALA A 261 -0.46 2.28 11.79
N ASP A 262 0.55 3.04 12.16
CA ASP A 262 1.34 2.83 13.37
C ASP A 262 0.48 2.95 14.63
N ALA A 263 -0.26 4.05 14.79
CA ALA A 263 -1.16 4.24 15.93
C ALA A 263 -2.23 3.14 16.02
N ALA A 264 -2.82 2.74 14.90
CA ALA A 264 -3.80 1.65 14.88
C ALA A 264 -3.17 0.32 15.30
N ASN A 265 -1.97 0.00 14.80
CA ASN A 265 -1.29 -1.24 15.13
C ASN A 265 -0.77 -1.27 16.57
N VAL A 266 -0.32 -0.14 17.11
CA VAL A 266 0.01 0.00 18.54
C VAL A 266 -1.24 -0.22 19.39
N ALA A 267 -2.38 0.37 19.03
CA ALA A 267 -3.66 0.15 19.73
C ALA A 267 -4.09 -1.33 19.70
N LEU A 268 -3.98 -1.96 18.53
CA LEU A 268 -4.27 -3.39 18.32
C LEU A 268 -3.40 -4.29 19.20
N GLN A 269 -2.09 -4.00 19.27
CA GLN A 269 -1.15 -4.75 20.10
C GLN A 269 -1.40 -4.52 21.59
N ALA A 270 -1.61 -3.27 22.01
CA ALA A 270 -1.89 -2.93 23.40
C ALA A 270 -3.16 -3.63 23.90
N PHE A 271 -4.24 -3.60 23.11
CA PHE A 271 -5.47 -4.29 23.43
C PHE A 271 -5.26 -5.80 23.57
N ALA A 272 -4.53 -6.43 22.65
CA ALA A 272 -4.28 -7.87 22.71
C ALA A 272 -3.41 -8.29 23.90
N LEU A 273 -2.47 -7.44 24.31
CA LEU A 273 -1.64 -7.68 25.49
C LEU A 273 -2.44 -7.54 26.80
N GLU A 274 -3.35 -6.59 26.87
CA GLU A 274 -4.13 -6.29 28.09
C GLU A 274 -5.31 -7.25 28.28
N TYR A 275 -6.08 -7.51 27.22
CA TYR A 275 -7.33 -8.27 27.29
C TYR A 275 -7.22 -9.70 26.73
N GLY A 276 -6.08 -10.05 26.11
CA GLY A 276 -5.92 -11.32 25.42
C GLY A 276 -6.77 -11.42 24.14
N GLY A 277 -6.78 -12.60 23.52
CA GLY A 277 -7.58 -12.88 22.33
C GLY A 277 -6.91 -12.53 21.00
N ASN A 278 -7.67 -12.68 19.92
CA ASN A 278 -7.17 -12.50 18.55
C ASN A 278 -7.26 -11.05 18.13
N VAL A 279 -6.16 -10.49 17.62
CA VAL A 279 -6.15 -9.15 17.03
C VAL A 279 -7.16 -9.12 15.87
N PRO A 280 -8.09 -8.14 15.82
CA PRO A 280 -9.14 -8.11 14.81
C PRO A 280 -8.64 -7.85 13.38
N GLY A 281 -7.39 -7.42 13.21
CA GLY A 281 -6.74 -7.27 11.91
C GLY A 281 -5.36 -6.66 12.02
N HIS A 282 -4.81 -6.26 10.88
CA HIS A 282 -3.59 -5.46 10.77
C HIS A 282 -3.83 -4.32 9.79
N VAL A 283 -3.39 -3.12 10.13
CA VAL A 283 -3.58 -1.94 9.29
C VAL A 283 -2.30 -1.65 8.54
N THR A 284 -2.37 -1.59 7.21
CA THR A 284 -1.23 -1.25 6.34
C THR A 284 -1.45 0.12 5.69
N GLU A 285 -0.36 0.83 5.42
CA GLU A 285 -0.40 2.12 4.71
C GLU A 285 -1.08 2.01 3.34
N ASP A 286 -0.76 0.95 2.62
CA ASP A 286 -1.30 0.62 1.30
C ASP A 286 -2.83 0.35 1.34
N ALA A 287 -3.34 -0.23 2.43
CA ALA A 287 -4.78 -0.34 2.64
C ALA A 287 -5.44 1.02 2.89
N LEU A 288 -4.79 1.92 3.65
CA LEU A 288 -5.30 3.27 3.94
C LEU A 288 -5.26 4.20 2.71
N LEU A 289 -4.27 4.03 1.83
CA LEU A 289 -4.21 4.76 0.55
C LEU A 289 -5.33 4.35 -0.40
N ARG A 290 -5.74 3.08 -0.38
CA ARG A 290 -6.85 2.57 -1.20
C ARG A 290 -8.20 2.86 -0.57
N SER A 291 -8.35 2.66 0.72
CA SER A 291 -9.59 2.85 1.45
C SER A 291 -9.36 3.69 2.69
N ASN A 292 -9.78 4.95 2.67
CA ASN A 292 -9.84 5.79 3.87
C ASN A 292 -11.18 6.48 3.98
N LEU A 293 -11.60 6.64 5.24
CA LEU A 293 -12.75 7.42 5.61
C LEU A 293 -12.30 8.43 6.67
N THR A 294 -12.39 9.71 6.31
CA THR A 294 -11.91 10.82 7.14
C THR A 294 -13.06 11.77 7.41
N PHE A 295 -13.31 12.02 8.69
CA PHE A 295 -14.25 13.04 9.15
C PHE A 295 -13.50 14.27 9.66
N ALA A 296 -14.13 15.43 9.56
CA ALA A 296 -13.67 16.66 10.18
C ALA A 296 -14.64 17.04 11.30
N ARG A 297 -14.09 17.30 12.49
CA ARG A 297 -14.82 17.96 13.58
C ARG A 297 -14.59 19.46 13.47
N LEU A 298 -15.69 20.20 13.44
CA LEU A 298 -15.71 21.66 13.43
C LEU A 298 -15.63 22.21 14.86
N ASP A 299 -15.26 23.47 14.99
CA ASP A 299 -15.12 24.17 16.27
C ASP A 299 -16.45 24.35 17.03
N ASP A 300 -17.58 24.30 16.32
CA ASP A 300 -18.93 24.22 16.88
C ASP A 300 -19.35 22.80 17.35
N GLY A 301 -18.47 21.81 17.18
CA GLY A 301 -18.69 20.41 17.56
C GLY A 301 -19.36 19.55 16.49
N GLN A 302 -19.83 20.13 15.38
CA GLN A 302 -20.41 19.35 14.29
C GLN A 302 -19.33 18.47 13.63
N ILE A 303 -19.68 17.23 13.28
CA ILE A 303 -18.81 16.32 12.56
C ILE A 303 -19.39 16.05 11.17
N ARG A 304 -18.55 16.21 10.14
CA ARG A 304 -18.91 15.96 8.75
C ARG A 304 -17.85 15.15 8.03
N ILE A 305 -18.25 14.49 6.95
CA ILE A 305 -17.31 13.76 6.09
C ILE A 305 -16.41 14.78 5.39
N GLN A 306 -15.09 14.59 5.52
CA GLN A 306 -14.07 15.44 4.90
C GLN A 306 -13.50 14.82 3.63
N GLY A 307 -13.34 13.50 3.62
CA GLY A 307 -12.75 12.78 2.50
C GLY A 307 -13.11 11.31 2.55
N PHE A 308 -13.27 10.73 1.37
CA PHE A 308 -13.44 9.31 1.16
C PHE A 308 -12.58 8.89 -0.03
N ALA A 309 -11.68 7.94 0.18
CA ALA A 309 -11.05 7.21 -0.89
C ALA A 309 -11.59 5.77 -0.88
N SER A 310 -12.11 5.31 -2.02
CA SER A 310 -12.24 3.89 -2.31
C SER A 310 -11.66 3.65 -3.69
N GLN A 311 -10.43 3.16 -3.71
CA GLN A 311 -9.91 2.41 -4.82
C GLN A 311 -10.36 0.97 -4.61
N ASN A 312 -11.60 0.65 -4.97
CA ASN A 312 -11.95 -0.74 -5.25
C ASN A 312 -10.97 -1.25 -6.32
N ASP A 313 -10.59 -2.53 -6.31
CA ASP A 313 -9.86 -3.15 -7.44
C ASP A 313 -10.61 -2.96 -8.78
N ALA A 314 -11.90 -2.62 -8.73
CA ALA A 314 -12.72 -2.21 -9.87
C ALA A 314 -12.41 -0.81 -10.45
N SER A 315 -11.62 0.02 -9.77
CA SER A 315 -11.24 1.37 -10.22
C SER A 315 -10.15 1.32 -11.30
N PHE A 316 -9.45 0.18 -11.40
CA PHE A 316 -8.63 -0.21 -12.55
C PHE A 316 -9.42 -1.12 -13.50
N GLN A 317 -10.65 -0.75 -13.86
CA GLN A 317 -11.23 -1.28 -15.10
C GLN A 317 -10.56 -0.62 -16.31
N VAL A 318 -9.28 -0.94 -16.53
CA VAL A 318 -8.70 -0.84 -17.87
C VAL A 318 -9.38 -1.92 -18.71
N GLN A 319 -10.54 -1.58 -19.29
CA GLN A 319 -11.11 -2.37 -20.36
C GLN A 319 -10.29 -2.09 -21.63
N GLY A 320 -9.37 -2.99 -21.94
CA GLY A 320 -8.58 -3.03 -23.15
C GLY A 320 -7.70 -4.27 -23.14
N ARG A 321 -7.45 -4.87 -24.30
CA ARG A 321 -6.52 -6.01 -24.37
C ARG A 321 -5.10 -5.48 -24.14
N TRP A 322 -4.39 -6.09 -23.18
CA TRP A 322 -2.94 -5.94 -23.05
C TRP A 322 -2.28 -6.50 -24.31
N GLU A 323 -2.11 -5.67 -25.33
CA GLU A 323 -1.39 -6.03 -26.57
C GLU A 323 0.14 -5.86 -26.45
N GLY A 324 0.63 -5.56 -25.25
CA GLY A 324 2.05 -5.60 -24.93
C GLY A 324 2.50 -7.02 -24.60
N ARG A 325 2.65 -7.88 -25.62
CA ARG A 325 3.32 -9.19 -25.44
C ARG A 325 4.72 -9.03 -24.82
N ALA A 326 5.37 -7.87 -24.94
CA ALA A 326 6.68 -7.59 -24.36
C ALA A 326 6.68 -7.60 -22.82
N ALA A 327 5.73 -6.93 -22.18
CA ALA A 327 5.62 -6.93 -20.71
C ALA A 327 5.16 -8.29 -20.19
N LEU A 328 4.20 -8.93 -20.88
CA LEU A 328 3.82 -10.31 -20.60
C LEU A 328 4.97 -11.28 -20.85
N SER A 329 5.84 -11.10 -21.85
CA SER A 329 7.05 -11.89 -22.07
C SER A 329 8.19 -11.55 -21.11
N THR A 330 8.14 -10.40 -20.44
CA THR A 330 9.05 -10.08 -19.32
C THR A 330 8.58 -10.77 -18.04
N VAL A 331 7.28 -11.04 -17.92
CA VAL A 331 6.66 -11.74 -16.79
C VAL A 331 6.55 -13.26 -17.04
N SER A 332 6.42 -13.67 -18.30
CA SER A 332 6.24 -15.06 -18.75
C SER A 332 7.50 -15.64 -19.37
N GLY A 333 8.49 -14.81 -19.71
CA GLY A 333 9.84 -15.21 -20.05
C GLY A 333 10.65 -15.40 -18.78
N GLU A 334 10.49 -16.57 -18.19
CA GLU A 334 11.58 -17.43 -17.73
C GLU A 334 12.74 -16.81 -16.88
N HIS A 335 12.85 -17.33 -15.64
CA HIS A 335 14.05 -17.45 -14.79
C HIS A 335 14.47 -16.31 -13.81
N GLY A 336 13.64 -15.29 -13.58
CA GLY A 336 14.05 -14.15 -12.74
C GLY A 336 13.59 -14.13 -11.27
N ARG A 337 12.27 -14.08 -11.01
CA ARG A 337 11.76 -13.74 -9.66
C ARG A 337 10.37 -14.33 -9.41
N ARG A 338 10.28 -15.54 -8.83
CA ARG A 338 9.22 -15.80 -7.84
C ARG A 338 9.81 -15.50 -6.47
N VAL A 339 10.08 -14.25 -6.11
CA VAL A 339 10.49 -13.99 -4.73
C VAL A 339 9.29 -14.37 -3.87
N VAL A 340 9.36 -15.49 -3.15
CA VAL A 340 8.39 -15.78 -2.11
C VAL A 340 8.57 -14.66 -1.12
N ASP A 341 7.59 -13.75 -1.03
CA ASP A 341 7.59 -12.73 -0.01
C ASP A 341 7.34 -13.44 1.33
N LEU A 342 8.44 -13.88 1.93
CA LEU A 342 8.41 -14.55 3.23
C LEU A 342 7.84 -13.63 4.31
N GLY A 343 7.94 -12.31 4.16
CA GLY A 343 7.28 -11.36 5.07
C GLY A 343 5.77 -11.51 5.02
N PHE A 344 5.20 -11.54 3.81
CA PHE A 344 3.77 -11.75 3.59
C PHE A 344 3.30 -13.14 4.04
N VAL A 345 4.01 -14.20 3.63
CA VAL A 345 3.70 -15.60 4.00
C VAL A 345 3.74 -15.77 5.53
N SER A 346 4.76 -15.23 6.18
CA SER A 346 4.95 -15.33 7.62
C SER A 346 3.91 -14.54 8.39
N SER A 347 3.58 -13.34 7.92
CA SER A 347 2.47 -12.56 8.48
C SER A 347 1.16 -13.35 8.39
N ARG A 348 0.87 -13.94 7.22
CA ARG A 348 -0.35 -14.73 7.00
C ARG A 348 -0.40 -16.01 7.85
N ALA A 349 0.70 -16.77 7.92
CA ALA A 349 0.78 -17.99 8.72
C ALA A 349 0.66 -17.71 10.22
N ARG A 350 1.28 -16.62 10.70
CA ARG A 350 1.17 -16.17 12.10
C ARG A 350 -0.27 -15.75 12.42
N GLN A 351 -0.93 -15.01 11.54
CA GLN A 351 -2.34 -14.62 11.70
C GLN A 351 -3.26 -15.83 11.76
N LEU A 352 -3.08 -16.82 10.88
CA LEU A 352 -3.87 -18.05 10.88
C LEU A 352 -3.67 -18.83 12.19
N PHE A 353 -2.43 -18.99 12.64
CA PHE A 353 -2.12 -19.71 13.86
C PHE A 353 -2.68 -19.02 15.11
N GLN A 354 -2.45 -17.70 15.24
CA GLN A 354 -3.01 -16.91 16.33
C GLN A 354 -4.53 -17.02 16.34
N SER A 355 -5.16 -17.00 15.16
CA SER A 355 -6.60 -17.16 15.00
C SER A 355 -7.15 -18.57 15.31
N GLY A 356 -6.32 -19.52 15.75
CA GLY A 356 -6.72 -20.90 16.04
C GLY A 356 -6.79 -21.82 14.81
N PHE A 357 -6.38 -21.34 13.63
CA PHE A 357 -6.33 -22.09 12.37
C PHE A 357 -4.94 -22.69 12.16
N ALA A 358 -4.52 -23.55 13.09
CA ALA A 358 -3.18 -24.15 13.06
C ALA A 358 -2.95 -25.05 11.85
N ALA A 359 -3.97 -25.75 11.36
CA ALA A 359 -3.87 -26.59 10.17
C ALA A 359 -3.68 -25.77 8.90
N GLU A 360 -4.39 -24.66 8.76
CA GLU A 360 -4.26 -23.72 7.64
C GLU A 360 -2.94 -22.97 7.68
N ALA A 361 -2.50 -22.55 8.88
CA ALA A 361 -1.17 -21.98 9.09
C ALA A 361 -0.08 -22.96 8.65
N LEU A 362 -0.24 -24.24 8.98
CA LEU A 362 0.66 -25.31 8.59
C LEU A 362 0.72 -25.51 7.07
N VAL A 363 -0.41 -25.43 6.38
CA VAL A 363 -0.46 -25.52 4.91
C VAL A 363 0.34 -24.38 4.25
N VAL A 364 0.16 -23.15 4.74
CA VAL A 364 0.85 -21.96 4.21
C VAL A 364 2.36 -22.04 4.46
N VAL A 365 2.75 -22.41 5.68
CA VAL A 365 4.15 -22.63 6.09
C VAL A 365 4.84 -23.70 5.24
N ASN A 366 4.16 -24.83 5.02
CA ASN A 366 4.71 -25.94 4.25
C ASN A 366 4.89 -25.58 2.77
N ALA A 367 3.88 -24.95 2.14
CA ALA A 367 3.97 -24.53 0.75
C ALA A 367 5.10 -23.52 0.50
N ALA A 368 5.34 -22.60 1.44
CA ALA A 368 6.45 -21.66 1.31
C ALA A 368 7.81 -22.34 1.47
N PHE A 369 7.92 -23.30 2.39
CA PHE A 369 9.15 -24.05 2.57
C PHE A 369 9.48 -24.92 1.36
N GLU A 370 8.47 -25.54 0.74
CA GLU A 370 8.61 -26.32 -0.51
C GLU A 370 9.35 -25.54 -1.59
N VAL A 371 8.89 -24.32 -1.88
CA VAL A 371 9.50 -23.47 -2.90
C VAL A 371 10.94 -23.05 -2.54
N VAL A 372 11.23 -22.82 -1.26
CA VAL A 372 12.57 -22.42 -0.80
C VAL A 372 13.55 -23.58 -0.90
N VAL A 373 13.14 -24.79 -0.50
CA VAL A 373 14.00 -25.97 -0.52
C VAL A 373 14.28 -26.44 -1.94
N GLU A 374 13.27 -26.49 -2.82
CA GLU A 374 13.45 -26.84 -4.23
C GLU A 374 14.51 -25.96 -4.88
N ARG A 375 14.44 -24.65 -4.65
CA ARG A 375 15.41 -23.69 -5.19
C ARG A 375 16.82 -23.90 -4.71
N TYR A 376 16.97 -24.11 -3.42
CA TYR A 376 18.28 -24.38 -2.84
C TYR A 376 18.89 -25.64 -3.45
N LEU A 377 18.11 -26.72 -3.61
CA LEU A 377 18.58 -27.96 -4.22
C LEU A 377 18.93 -27.78 -5.70
N VAL A 378 18.09 -27.09 -6.48
CA VAL A 378 18.36 -26.75 -7.89
C VAL A 378 19.65 -25.95 -8.02
N LEU A 379 19.87 -24.97 -7.13
CA LEU A 379 21.09 -24.18 -7.11
C LEU A 379 22.31 -25.04 -6.76
N ALA A 380 22.17 -25.98 -5.81
CA ALA A 380 23.25 -26.84 -5.35
C ALA A 380 23.74 -27.85 -6.38
N VAL A 381 22.89 -28.20 -7.36
CA VAL A 381 23.23 -29.12 -8.46
C VAL A 381 23.27 -28.42 -9.81
N ALA A 382 23.28 -27.07 -9.85
CA ALA A 382 23.19 -26.28 -11.08
C ALA A 382 24.27 -26.60 -12.13
N SER A 383 25.38 -27.22 -11.73
CA SER A 383 26.45 -27.69 -12.61
C SER A 383 26.08 -28.92 -13.46
N ASP A 384 25.00 -29.63 -13.14
CA ASP A 384 24.53 -30.84 -13.84
C ASP A 384 23.05 -30.66 -14.25
N ILE A 385 22.83 -30.46 -15.55
CA ILE A 385 21.49 -30.23 -16.11
C ILE A 385 20.56 -31.42 -15.86
N GLY A 386 21.09 -32.65 -15.88
CA GLY A 386 20.30 -33.86 -15.60
C GLY A 386 19.82 -33.89 -14.15
N ALA A 387 20.71 -33.56 -13.21
CA ALA A 387 20.36 -33.47 -11.79
C ALA A 387 19.38 -32.33 -11.48
N VAL A 388 19.47 -31.19 -12.19
CA VAL A 388 18.51 -30.08 -12.06
C VAL A 388 17.10 -30.52 -12.44
N GLU A 389 16.95 -31.21 -13.57
CA GLU A 389 15.64 -31.69 -14.02
C GLU A 389 15.11 -32.79 -13.08
N GLU A 390 15.97 -33.69 -12.61
CA GLU A 390 15.62 -34.71 -11.61
C GLU A 390 15.12 -34.08 -10.29
N VAL A 391 15.74 -33.00 -9.81
CA VAL A 391 15.24 -32.28 -8.64
C VAL A 391 13.88 -31.65 -8.91
N LYS A 392 13.65 -31.03 -10.08
CA LYS A 392 12.37 -30.35 -10.38
C LYS A 392 11.18 -31.31 -10.52
N ILE A 393 11.40 -32.53 -10.98
CA ILE A 393 10.32 -33.54 -11.12
C ILE A 393 9.98 -34.24 -9.81
N GLN A 394 10.88 -34.17 -8.81
CA GLN A 394 10.65 -34.76 -7.49
C GLN A 394 9.68 -33.92 -6.66
N GLY A 395 8.85 -34.57 -5.86
CA GLY A 395 7.93 -33.89 -4.94
C GLY A 395 8.61 -33.45 -3.63
N HIS A 396 7.97 -32.52 -2.91
CA HIS A 396 8.50 -31.91 -1.69
C HIS A 396 9.06 -32.90 -0.64
N ARG A 397 8.43 -34.07 -0.48
CA ARG A 397 8.90 -35.11 0.45
C ARG A 397 10.33 -35.55 0.14
N GLN A 398 10.67 -35.66 -1.13
CA GLN A 398 12.01 -36.07 -1.55
C GLN A 398 13.00 -34.91 -1.40
N HIS A 399 12.58 -33.67 -1.68
CA HIS A 399 13.38 -32.48 -1.42
C HIS A 399 13.76 -32.34 0.07
N LEU A 400 12.82 -32.57 0.99
CA LEU A 400 13.10 -32.57 2.43
C LEU A 400 14.11 -33.64 2.85
N ARG A 401 14.09 -34.82 2.21
CA ARG A 401 15.08 -35.88 2.46
C ARG A 401 16.47 -35.49 1.99
N LEU A 402 16.58 -34.88 0.81
CA LEU A 402 17.84 -34.37 0.27
C LEU A 402 18.40 -33.26 1.17
N LEU A 403 17.56 -32.31 1.59
CA LEU A 403 17.95 -31.26 2.53
C LEU A 403 18.40 -31.84 3.88
N HIS A 404 17.67 -32.84 4.41
CA HIS A 404 18.06 -33.51 5.65
C HIS A 404 19.44 -34.19 5.53
N LYS A 405 19.77 -34.78 4.38
CA LYS A 405 21.11 -35.37 4.13
C LYS A 405 22.21 -34.31 4.12
N VAL A 406 21.98 -33.17 3.45
CA VAL A 406 22.91 -32.02 3.46
C VAL A 406 23.16 -31.52 4.88
N VAL A 407 22.09 -31.34 5.65
CA VAL A 407 22.15 -30.85 7.03
C VAL A 407 22.80 -31.88 7.97
N SER A 408 22.57 -33.18 7.76
CA SER A 408 23.17 -34.26 8.57
C SER A 408 24.65 -34.46 8.27
N ALA A 409 25.07 -34.29 7.02
CA ALA A 409 26.45 -34.37 6.60
C ALA A 409 27.25 -33.10 6.96
N GLU A 410 26.58 -32.05 7.45
CA GLU A 410 27.20 -30.78 7.87
C GLU A 410 28.03 -30.11 6.78
N THR A 411 27.70 -30.35 5.51
CA THR A 411 28.45 -29.82 4.35
C THR A 411 28.26 -28.31 4.19
N GLU A 412 27.28 -27.70 4.87
CA GLU A 412 27.05 -26.26 4.88
C GLU A 412 27.24 -25.67 6.28
N PRO A 413 28.25 -24.81 6.52
CA PRO A 413 28.55 -24.22 7.83
C PRO A 413 27.36 -23.50 8.47
N ASN A 414 26.55 -22.82 7.66
CA ASN A 414 25.41 -22.04 8.12
C ASN A 414 24.17 -22.90 8.40
N LEU A 415 24.20 -24.19 8.05
CA LEU A 415 23.13 -25.15 8.30
C LEU A 415 23.48 -26.18 9.40
N ARG A 416 24.65 -26.04 10.07
CA ARG A 416 25.13 -26.98 11.11
C ARG A 416 24.42 -26.85 12.45
N GLY A 417 23.70 -25.75 12.67
CA GLY A 417 23.04 -25.45 13.95
C GLY A 417 22.05 -26.54 14.37
N ALA A 418 22.09 -26.94 15.65
CA ALA A 418 21.17 -27.92 16.21
C ALA A 418 19.69 -27.51 16.05
N GLU A 419 19.41 -26.21 16.17
CA GLU A 419 18.07 -25.65 15.96
C GLU A 419 17.56 -25.83 14.52
N PHE A 420 18.45 -25.77 13.51
CA PHE A 420 18.06 -25.95 12.11
C PHE A 420 17.85 -27.43 11.75
N LYS A 421 18.68 -28.32 12.29
CA LYS A 421 18.49 -29.77 12.22
C LYS A 421 17.12 -30.18 12.77
N GLU A 422 16.79 -29.63 13.93
CA GLU A 422 15.49 -29.83 14.57
C GLU A 422 14.35 -29.28 13.72
N PHE A 423 14.50 -28.08 13.15
CA PHE A 423 13.52 -27.48 12.24
C PHE A 423 13.25 -28.34 10.99
N VAL A 424 14.29 -28.83 10.30
CA VAL A 424 14.12 -29.69 9.12
C VAL A 424 13.42 -31.01 9.48
N SER A 425 13.76 -31.60 10.63
CA SER A 425 13.09 -32.80 11.15
C SER A 425 11.60 -32.56 11.41
N VAL A 426 11.26 -31.41 12.03
CA VAL A 426 9.87 -31.00 12.27
C VAL A 426 9.12 -30.75 10.95
N MET A 427 9.76 -30.21 9.92
CA MET A 427 9.14 -29.99 8.61
C MET A 427 8.78 -31.29 7.87
N ILE A 428 9.52 -32.38 8.10
CA ILE A 428 9.15 -33.72 7.60
C ILE A 428 7.85 -34.20 8.26
N GLU A 429 7.70 -34.00 9.57
CA GLU A 429 6.45 -34.32 10.29
C GLU A 429 5.29 -33.44 9.84
N VAL A 430 5.53 -32.14 9.62
CA VAL A 430 4.56 -31.18 9.08
C VAL A 430 4.05 -31.59 7.70
N ASN A 431 4.94 -32.09 6.83
CA ASN A 431 4.53 -32.52 5.49
C ASN A 431 3.63 -33.76 5.50
N ALA A 432 3.85 -34.69 6.43
CA ALA A 432 2.93 -35.81 6.64
C ALA A 432 1.55 -35.31 7.11
N MET A 433 1.50 -34.44 8.13
CA MET A 433 0.25 -33.89 8.66
C MET A 433 -0.52 -33.03 7.65
N ARG A 434 0.19 -32.25 6.81
CA ARG A 434 -0.40 -31.44 5.72
C ARG A 434 -1.12 -32.33 4.70
N ASN A 435 -0.48 -33.43 4.30
CA ASN A 435 -1.04 -34.33 3.31
C ASN A 435 -2.26 -35.06 3.85
N ASP A 436 -2.23 -35.48 5.12
CA ASP A 436 -3.40 -36.04 5.79
C ASP A 436 -4.56 -35.03 5.84
N TYR A 437 -4.28 -33.77 6.18
CA TYR A 437 -5.28 -32.70 6.27
C TYR A 437 -5.91 -32.35 4.91
N LEU A 438 -5.11 -32.11 3.87
CA LEU A 438 -5.60 -31.62 2.59
C LEU A 438 -6.24 -32.70 1.72
N HIS A 439 -5.82 -33.95 1.84
CA HIS A 439 -6.39 -35.04 1.04
C HIS A 439 -7.62 -35.68 1.69
N GLN A 440 -7.79 -35.55 3.01
CA GLN A 440 -8.93 -36.11 3.72
C GLN A 440 -9.96 -35.05 4.13
N LEU A 441 -9.62 -33.74 4.09
CA LEU A 441 -10.47 -32.61 4.53
C LEU A 441 -11.05 -32.79 5.95
N VAL A 442 -10.36 -33.58 6.77
CA VAL A 442 -10.66 -33.76 8.19
C VAL A 442 -9.49 -33.16 8.98
N PRO A 443 -9.72 -32.47 10.11
CA PRO A 443 -8.62 -32.10 11.00
C PRO A 443 -7.72 -33.31 11.26
N PRO A 444 -6.39 -33.14 11.31
CA PRO A 444 -5.43 -34.26 11.37
C PRO A 444 -5.66 -35.19 12.56
N SER A 445 -6.45 -34.76 13.56
CA SER A 445 -7.17 -35.67 14.46
C SER A 445 -8.41 -35.04 15.12
N ARG A 446 -9.33 -35.88 15.62
CA ARG A 446 -10.34 -35.52 16.64
C ARG A 446 -9.83 -35.66 18.08
N ASP A 447 -8.63 -36.22 18.25
CA ASP A 447 -7.97 -36.39 19.55
C ASP A 447 -7.38 -35.04 20.02
N PRO A 448 -7.83 -34.50 21.16
CA PRO A 448 -7.34 -33.23 21.71
C PRO A 448 -5.83 -33.19 21.91
N TRP A 449 -5.20 -34.34 22.20
CA TRP A 449 -3.74 -34.42 22.38
C TRP A 449 -2.96 -34.29 21.07
N LYS A 450 -3.55 -34.72 19.94
CA LYS A 450 -2.97 -34.57 18.61
C LYS A 450 -3.17 -33.16 18.05
N LEU A 451 -4.28 -32.48 18.40
CA LEU A 451 -4.47 -31.06 18.12
C LEU A 451 -3.50 -30.18 18.93
N ALA A 452 -3.31 -30.48 20.22
CA ALA A 452 -2.29 -29.80 21.03
C ALA A 452 -0.86 -30.05 20.52
N LYS A 453 -0.60 -31.24 19.94
CA LYS A 453 0.68 -31.55 19.27
C LYS A 453 0.85 -30.72 17.99
N LEU A 454 -0.21 -30.57 17.18
CA LEU A 454 -0.22 -29.70 16.00
C LEU A 454 0.07 -28.25 16.36
N ASP A 455 -0.60 -27.72 17.39
CA ASP A 455 -0.39 -26.34 17.85
C ASP A 455 1.05 -26.12 18.34
N ARG A 456 1.61 -27.09 19.06
CA ARG A 456 3.01 -27.06 19.49
C ARG A 456 3.99 -27.12 18.32
N ILE A 457 3.67 -27.89 17.28
CA ILE A 457 4.52 -28.01 16.08
C ILE A 457 4.49 -26.71 15.28
N VAL A 458 3.31 -26.14 15.02
CA VAL A 458 3.17 -24.88 14.28
C VAL A 458 3.80 -23.72 15.08
N GLY A 459 3.60 -23.69 16.39
CA GLY A 459 4.23 -22.72 17.29
C GLY A 459 5.76 -22.84 17.35
N ARG A 460 6.35 -24.02 17.09
CA ARG A 460 7.80 -24.23 16.98
C ARG A 460 8.37 -23.86 15.61
N VAL A 461 7.58 -23.98 14.55
CA VAL A 461 8.00 -23.73 13.16
C VAL A 461 7.87 -22.25 12.77
N LEU A 462 6.83 -21.57 13.25
CA LEU A 462 6.58 -20.16 12.95
C LEU A 462 7.75 -19.22 13.29
N PRO A 463 8.47 -19.34 14.43
CA PRO A 463 9.61 -18.48 14.72
C PRO A 463 10.72 -18.52 13.67
N PHE A 464 10.94 -19.68 13.03
CA PHE A 464 11.94 -19.83 11.95
C PHE A 464 11.55 -19.12 10.65
N LEU A 465 10.27 -18.82 10.46
CA LEU A 465 9.71 -18.12 9.32
C LEU A 465 9.45 -16.63 9.59
N THR A 466 9.16 -16.28 10.84
CA THR A 466 8.49 -15.02 11.18
C THR A 466 9.33 -14.06 12.04
N ASP A 467 10.49 -14.48 12.54
CA ASP A 467 11.41 -13.63 13.30
C ASP A 467 12.50 -13.08 12.34
N PRO A 468 12.53 -11.77 12.02
CA PRO A 468 13.52 -11.15 11.12
C PRO A 468 14.98 -11.40 11.52
N PHE A 469 15.25 -11.56 12.82
CA PHE A 469 16.60 -11.72 13.37
C PHE A 469 17.06 -13.18 13.38
N ARG A 470 16.13 -14.15 13.48
CA ARG A 470 16.41 -15.59 13.28
C ARG A 470 16.31 -16.02 11.81
N THR A 471 15.46 -15.38 11.02
CA THR A 471 15.24 -15.68 9.59
C THR A 471 16.42 -15.25 8.73
N MET A 472 17.12 -14.16 9.05
CA MET A 472 18.39 -13.80 8.39
C MET A 472 19.47 -14.91 8.51
N SER A 473 19.42 -15.76 9.55
CA SER A 473 20.39 -16.86 9.75
C SER A 473 19.93 -18.26 9.33
N THR A 474 18.68 -18.47 8.91
CA THR A 474 18.15 -19.85 8.78
C THR A 474 17.43 -20.11 7.44
N LEU A 475 16.37 -19.37 7.10
CA LEU A 475 15.78 -19.37 5.75
C LEU A 475 16.47 -18.37 4.83
N GLY A 476 16.95 -17.26 5.40
CA GLY A 476 17.88 -16.32 4.78
C GLY A 476 19.16 -17.01 4.32
N CYS A 477 19.66 -18.04 5.03
CA CYS A 477 20.79 -18.84 4.55
C CYS A 477 20.47 -19.67 3.31
N LEU A 478 19.29 -20.30 3.22
CA LEU A 478 18.86 -20.99 1.99
C LEU A 478 18.60 -20.03 0.82
N LEU A 479 18.26 -18.76 1.12
CA LEU A 479 17.92 -17.71 0.14
C LEU A 479 19.07 -16.79 -0.27
N GLN A 480 20.07 -16.56 0.59
CA GLN A 480 21.18 -15.61 0.38
C GLN A 480 22.53 -16.26 0.05
N HIS A 481 22.67 -17.59 0.15
CA HIS A 481 23.91 -18.23 -0.31
C HIS A 481 23.93 -18.38 -1.83
N GLY A 482 24.81 -17.59 -2.44
CA GLY A 482 25.03 -17.53 -3.88
C GLY A 482 25.75 -18.73 -4.49
N VAL A 483 26.35 -19.66 -3.72
CA VAL A 483 26.96 -20.88 -4.26
C VAL A 483 27.03 -21.95 -3.15
N PRO A 484 26.34 -23.09 -3.27
CA PRO A 484 26.50 -24.23 -2.35
C PRO A 484 27.92 -24.80 -2.41
N GLN A 485 28.42 -25.35 -1.30
CA GLN A 485 29.78 -25.88 -1.25
C GLN A 485 29.95 -27.08 -2.19
N GLN A 486 31.16 -27.26 -2.72
CA GLN A 486 31.46 -28.39 -3.61
C GLN A 486 31.17 -29.75 -2.96
N GLU A 487 31.33 -29.86 -1.64
CA GLU A 487 30.96 -31.04 -0.86
C GLU A 487 29.44 -31.29 -0.87
N THR A 488 28.64 -30.23 -0.72
CA THR A 488 27.17 -30.28 -0.85
C THR A 488 26.74 -30.70 -2.24
N THR A 489 27.33 -30.10 -3.28
CA THR A 489 27.05 -30.47 -4.69
C THR A 489 27.41 -31.94 -4.94
N SER A 490 28.57 -32.39 -4.48
CA SER A 490 29.03 -33.78 -4.68
C SER A 490 28.14 -34.79 -3.97
N LEU A 491 27.70 -34.48 -2.75
CA LEU A 491 26.75 -35.29 -1.99
C LEU A 491 25.40 -35.40 -2.73
N LEU A 492 24.85 -34.27 -3.18
CA LEU A 492 23.55 -34.26 -3.87
C LEU A 492 23.61 -34.98 -5.22
N LEU A 493 24.70 -34.82 -5.99
CA LEU A 493 24.88 -35.54 -7.25
C LEU A 493 25.06 -37.05 -7.06
N ALA A 494 25.60 -37.51 -5.93
CA ALA A 494 25.67 -38.93 -5.60
C ALA A 494 24.31 -39.54 -5.21
N GLU A 495 23.38 -38.70 -4.74
CA GLU A 495 22.05 -39.09 -4.29
C GLU A 495 20.97 -39.01 -5.39
N LEU A 496 21.27 -38.29 -6.48
CA LEU A 496 20.40 -38.11 -7.64
C LEU A 496 20.76 -39.00 -8.84
N LYS A 497 21.85 -39.77 -8.73
CA LYS A 497 22.24 -40.83 -9.67
C LYS A 497 21.75 -42.18 -9.18
#